data_AF-V7BTE4-F1
#
_entry.id   AF-V7BTE4-F1
#
_cell.length_a   1.000
_cell.length_b   1.000
_cell.length_c   1.000
_cell.angle_alpha   90.00
_cell.angle_beta   90.00
_cell.angle_gamma   90.00
#
_symmetry.space_group_name_H-M   'P 1'
#
loop_
_entity.id
_entity.type
_entity.pdbx_description
1 polymer ?
#
loop_
_entity_poly.entity_id
_entity_poly.type
_entity_poly.pdbx_seq_one_letter_code
_entity_poly.pdbx_strand_id
1 'polypeptide(L)' 'MWREVHNLFSGLSDFGWNQATKRFEVEDELWENFIQVKSFVAKWRANVIRNYNLMEKLWSNEKATGSGQRTTWLASK' A
#
# COMPACT_ATOMS: atom_id res chain seq x y z
N MET A 1 4.42 -2.50 7.12
CA MET A 1 3.31 -3.33 6.61
C MET A 1 2.55 -2.70 5.45
N TRP A 2 2.00 -1.48 5.52
CA TRP A 2 1.32 -0.87 4.35
C TRP A 2 2.26 -0.60 3.17
N ARG A 3 3.40 0.07 3.39
CA ARG A 3 4.34 0.42 2.30
C ARG A 3 4.86 -0.78 1.53
N GLU A 4 5.11 -1.88 2.24
CA GLU A 4 5.61 -3.10 1.63
C GLU A 4 4.56 -3.68 0.68
N VAL A 5 3.30 -3.77 1.13
CA VAL A 5 2.18 -4.24 0.32
C VAL A 5 1.91 -3.31 -0.87
N HIS A 6 1.99 -1.99 -0.62
CA HIS A 6 1.78 -0.99 -1.65
C HIS A 6 2.87 -1.10 -2.72
N ASN A 7 4.14 -1.14 -2.33
CA ASN A 7 5.25 -1.31 -3.28
C ASN A 7 5.21 -2.65 -4.04
N LEU A 8 4.68 -3.71 -3.41
CA LEU A 8 4.56 -5.03 -4.02
C LEU A 8 3.50 -5.07 -5.12
N PHE A 9 2.35 -4.43 -4.89
CA PHE A 9 1.18 -4.59 -5.75
C PHE A 9 0.85 -3.35 -6.59
N SER A 10 1.20 -2.13 -6.17
CA SER A 10 0.84 -0.91 -6.90
C SER A 10 1.52 -0.77 -8.26
N GLY A 11 2.60 -1.52 -8.49
CA GLY A 11 3.29 -1.62 -9.77
C GLY A 11 2.84 -2.78 -10.67
N LEU A 12 1.93 -3.63 -10.21
CA LEU A 12 1.43 -4.77 -10.97
C LEU A 12 0.06 -4.42 -11.57
N SER A 13 -0.07 -4.48 -12.90
CA SER A 13 -1.33 -4.21 -13.60
C SER A 13 -2.45 -5.16 -13.19
N ASP A 14 -2.07 -6.38 -12.81
CA ASP A 14 -3.00 -7.48 -12.59
C ASP A 14 -3.62 -7.40 -11.18
N PHE A 15 -2.96 -6.71 -10.24
CA PHE A 15 -3.45 -6.59 -8.87
C PHE A 15 -4.25 -5.30 -8.69
N GLY A 16 -5.56 -5.44 -8.47
CA GLY A 16 -6.46 -4.33 -8.17
C GLY A 16 -6.66 -4.15 -6.67
N TRP A 17 -6.58 -2.92 -6.17
CA TRP A 17 -7.04 -2.62 -4.81
C TRP A 17 -8.56 -2.51 -4.77
N ASN A 18 -9.24 -3.39 -4.01
CA ASN A 18 -10.68 -3.33 -3.79
C ASN A 18 -11.00 -2.58 -2.48
N GLN A 19 -11.62 -1.41 -2.62
CA GLN A 19 -11.99 -0.55 -1.49
C GLN A 19 -13.15 -1.12 -0.64
N ALA A 20 -14.02 -1.96 -1.19
CA ALA A 20 -15.15 -2.55 -0.45
C ALA A 20 -14.67 -3.68 0.47
N THR A 21 -13.85 -4.59 -0.05
CA THR A 21 -13.28 -5.70 0.72
C THR A 21 -12.05 -5.31 1.53
N LYS A 22 -11.44 -4.16 1.19
CA LYS A 22 -10.17 -3.65 1.74
C LYS A 22 -9.02 -4.63 1.53
N ARG A 23 -8.92 -5.21 0.33
CA ARG A 23 -7.90 -6.20 -0.05
C ARG A 23 -7.40 -5.95 -1.47
N PHE A 24 -6.27 -6.57 -1.80
CA PHE A 24 -5.88 -6.74 -3.18
C PHE A 24 -6.59 -7.94 -3.78
N GLU A 25 -7.14 -7.76 -4.97
CA GLU A 25 -7.88 -8.76 -5.71
C GLU A 25 -7.26 -8.93 -7.10
N VAL A 26 -7.18 -10.19 -7.50
CA VAL A 26 -6.74 -10.67 -8.81
C VAL A 26 -7.29 -12.09 -8.95
N GLU A 27 -7.23 -12.66 -10.14
CA GLU A 27 -7.59 -14.05 -10.40
C GLU A 27 -6.81 -15.03 -9.50
N ASP A 28 -7.48 -16.09 -9.08
CA ASP A 28 -6.90 -17.08 -8.17
C ASP A 28 -5.65 -17.76 -8.77
N GLU A 29 -5.63 -18.00 -10.08
CA GLU A 29 -4.47 -18.54 -10.79
C GLU A 29 -3.25 -17.61 -10.69
N LEU A 30 -3.46 -16.31 -10.81
CA LEU A 30 -2.40 -15.30 -10.68
C LEU A 30 -1.93 -15.18 -9.23
N TRP A 31 -2.83 -15.33 -8.25
CA TRP A 31 -2.45 -15.45 -6.83
C TRP A 31 -1.54 -16.65 -6.59
N GLU A 32 -1.90 -17.82 -7.10
CA GLU A 32 -1.15 -19.07 -6.92
C GLU A 32 0.24 -18.97 -7.56
N ASN A 33 0.31 -18.50 -8.81
CA ASN A 33 1.57 -18.27 -9.51
C ASN A 33 2.45 -17.26 -8.76
N PHE A 34 1.87 -16.18 -8.25
CA PHE A 34 2.61 -15.15 -7.52
C PHE A 34 3.11 -15.65 -6.17
N ILE A 35 2.33 -16.48 -5.47
CA ILE A 35 2.74 -17.15 -4.22
C ILE A 35 3.83 -18.20 -4.49
N GLN A 36 3.78 -18.90 -5.61
CA GLN A 36 4.85 -19.85 -6.00
C GLN A 36 6.20 -19.14 -6.15
N VAL A 37 6.21 -17.96 -6.78
CA VAL A 37 7.43 -17.14 -6.96
C VAL A 37 7.81 -16.41 -5.67
N LYS A 38 6.83 -15.95 -4.89
CA LYS A 38 7.03 -15.17 -3.65
C LYS A 38 6.10 -15.67 -2.54
N SER A 39 6.49 -16.77 -1.90
CA SER A 39 5.69 -17.45 -0.87
C SER A 39 5.30 -16.56 0.32
N PHE A 40 6.13 -15.56 0.67
CA PHE A 40 5.83 -14.62 1.76
C PHE A 40 4.62 -13.72 1.49
N VAL A 41 4.15 -13.66 0.24
CA VAL A 41 2.98 -12.87 -0.16
C VAL A 41 1.67 -13.60 0.13
N ALA A 42 1.71 -14.92 0.41
CA ALA A 42 0.52 -15.70 0.77
C ALA A 42 -0.27 -15.11 1.94
N LYS A 43 0.42 -14.49 2.90
CA LYS A 43 -0.22 -13.80 4.04
C LYS A 43 -1.12 -12.64 3.62
N TRP A 44 -0.91 -12.06 2.44
CA TRP A 44 -1.66 -10.90 1.96
C TRP A 44 -2.97 -11.26 1.27
N ARG A 45 -3.14 -12.50 0.78
CA ARG A 45 -4.36 -12.96 0.10
C ARG A 45 -5.62 -12.82 0.96
N ALA A 46 -5.52 -13.11 2.25
CA ALA A 46 -6.65 -13.03 3.18
C ALA A 46 -6.66 -11.75 4.05
N ASN A 47 -5.64 -10.89 3.92
CA ASN A 47 -5.42 -9.80 4.86
C ASN A 47 -6.23 -8.55 4.49
N VAL A 48 -7.03 -8.08 5.45
CA VAL A 48 -7.81 -6.84 5.35
C VAL A 48 -6.96 -5.65 5.78
N ILE A 49 -6.77 -4.67 4.89
CA ILE A 49 -5.98 -3.47 5.17
C ILE A 49 -6.92 -2.26 5.29
N ARG A 50 -7.51 -2.10 6.48
CA ARG A 50 -8.57 -1.10 6.74
C ARG A 50 -8.15 0.33 6.41
N ASN A 51 -6.90 0.69 6.71
CA ASN A 51 -6.39 2.05 6.58
C ASN A 51 -5.61 2.28 5.28
N TYR A 52 -5.72 1.41 4.28
CA TYR A 52 -4.93 1.50 3.05
C TYR A 52 -5.10 2.85 2.34
N ASN A 53 -6.35 3.28 2.10
CA ASN A 53 -6.65 4.55 1.43
C ASN A 53 -6.14 5.77 2.22
N LEU A 54 -6.20 5.70 3.56
CA LEU A 54 -5.71 6.78 4.42
C LEU A 54 -4.18 6.91 4.27
N MET A 55 -3.48 5.78 4.29
CA MET A 55 -2.02 5.74 4.13
C MET A 55 -1.59 6.18 2.73
N GLU A 56 -2.32 5.76 1.69
CA GLU A 56 -2.09 6.21 0.32
C GLU A 56 -2.24 7.72 0.18
N LYS A 57 -3.31 8.30 0.76
CA LYS A 57 -3.53 9.75 0.75
C LYS A 57 -2.41 10.50 1.47
N LEU A 58 -2.02 10.07 2.66
CA LEU A 58 -0.93 10.69 3.42
C LEU A 58 0.39 10.64 2.62
N TRP A 59 0.67 9.49 2.01
CA TRP A 59 1.89 9.28 1.23
C TRP A 59 1.93 10.11 -0.07
N SER A 60 0.81 10.20 -0.78
CA SER A 60 0.68 11.06 -1.96
C SER A 60 0.84 12.53 -1.60
N ASN A 61 0.32 12.96 -0.43
CA ASN A 61 0.51 14.32 0.05
C ASN A 61 1.98 14.59 0.42
N GLU A 62 2.67 13.66 1.06
CA GLU A 62 4.10 13.77 1.37
C GLU A 62 4.96 13.76 0.09
N LYS A 63 4.58 13.02 -0.96
CA LYS A 63 5.25 13.01 -2.27
C LYS A 63 5.02 14.31 -3.06
N ALA A 64 3.81 14.87 -3.03
CA ALA A 64 3.48 16.14 -3.67
C ALA A 64 4.10 17.33 -2.92
N THR A 65 4.22 17.20 -1.60
CA THR A 65 4.95 18.14 -0.74
C THR A 65 6.43 17.81 -0.80
N GLY A 66 7.06 18.06 -1.96
CA GLY A 66 8.51 18.00 -2.14
C GLY A 66 9.28 19.05 -1.33
N SER A 67 8.81 19.41 -0.14
CA SER A 67 9.46 20.36 0.76
C SER A 67 9.87 19.65 2.03
N GLY A 68 11.17 19.44 2.18
CA GLY A 68 11.79 19.25 3.48
C GLY A 68 11.57 20.50 4.33
N GLN A 69 10.40 20.63 4.94
CA GLN A 69 10.19 21.55 6.04
C GLN A 69 10.16 20.72 7.30
N ARG A 70 11.39 20.50 7.79
CA ARG A 70 11.66 20.28 9.21
C ARG A 70 10.74 21.19 10.02
N THR A 71 9.96 20.57 10.87
CA THR A 71 9.34 21.19 12.04
C THR A 71 10.29 22.20 12.68
N THR A 72 9.96 23.48 12.56
CA THR A 72 10.35 24.48 13.55
C THR A 72 9.09 24.91 14.28
N TRP A 73 8.55 23.98 15.07
CA TRP A 73 7.76 24.35 16.25
C TRP A 73 8.72 24.86 17.31
N LEU A 74 9.31 26.03 17.11
CA LEU A 74 10.02 26.76 18.16
C LEU A 74 9.84 28.26 17.93
N ALA A 75 8.97 28.86 18.77
CA ALA A 75 9.10 30.17 19.43
C ALA A 75 9.32 31.41 18.53
N SER A 76 8.63 32.55 18.62
CA SER A 76 7.93 33.27 19.70
C SER A 76 7.04 34.32 19.01
N LYS A 77 5.83 34.60 19.51
CA LYS A 77 5.47 35.77 20.34
C LYS A 77 5.97 37.13 19.82
#